data_AF-A0A925YRH5-F1
#
_entry.id   AF-A0A925YRH5-F1
#
_cell.length_a   1.000
_cell.length_b   1.000
_cell.length_c   1.000
_cell.angle_alpha   90.00
_cell.angle_beta   90.00
_cell.angle_gamma   90.00
#
_symmetry.space_group_name_H-M   'P 1'
#
loop_
_entity.id
_entity.type
_entity.pdbx_description
1 polymer ?
#
loop_
_entity_poly.entity_id
_entity_poly.type
_entity_poly.pdbx_seq_one_letter_code
_entity_poly.pdbx_strand_id
1 'polypeptide(L)'
;IGGAAGAFPPKSGWAAVTGSVDAGSIAFFLIIFMWTPPHFWALALWRDGDYAKAGIPMLPVVAGQAETRRQILIYSAVLVPITFLPAIVGIAGLLYTVAAAVLGAMFLYHAIQVYRLREGVEADRACKKLFGFSILWLFLIFAFILIERALGLAQFQPVFG
;
A
#
# COMPACT_ATOMS: atom_id res chain seq x y z
N ILE A 1 -9.75 -10.11 -7.38
CA ILE A 1 -10.22 -9.46 -8.64
C ILE A 1 -10.38 -7.93 -8.50
N GLY A 2 -10.62 -7.35 -7.30
CA GLY A 2 -10.66 -5.88 -7.11
C GLY A 2 -9.31 -5.14 -7.13
N GLY A 3 -8.18 -5.81 -6.83
CA GLY A 3 -6.85 -5.16 -6.77
C GLY A 3 -6.24 -4.78 -8.12
N ALA A 4 -6.57 -5.52 -9.19
CA ALA A 4 -6.10 -5.19 -10.54
C ALA A 4 -6.83 -3.96 -11.11
N ALA A 5 -8.15 -3.85 -10.91
CA ALA A 5 -8.96 -2.74 -11.40
C ALA A 5 -8.58 -1.38 -10.77
N GLY A 6 -8.20 -1.36 -9.49
CA GLY A 6 -7.73 -0.15 -8.79
C GLY A 6 -6.27 0.24 -9.08
N ALA A 7 -5.47 -0.65 -9.66
CA ALA A 7 -4.08 -0.42 -10.03
C ALA A 7 -3.89 -0.11 -11.54
N PHE A 8 -4.98 -0.09 -12.32
CA PHE A 8 -4.98 0.41 -13.69
C PHE A 8 -4.73 1.92 -13.81
N PRO A 9 -5.26 2.83 -12.96
CA PRO A 9 -5.08 4.27 -13.14
C PRO A 9 -3.61 4.73 -13.23
N PRO A 10 -2.66 4.18 -12.44
CA PRO A 10 -1.23 4.46 -12.61
C PRO A 10 -0.64 3.90 -13.91
N LYS A 11 -1.00 2.68 -14.33
CA LYS A 11 -0.51 2.11 -15.60
C LYS A 11 -1.06 2.87 -16.80
N SER A 12 -2.36 3.15 -16.79
CA SER A 12 -3.05 3.88 -17.86
C SER A 12 -2.60 5.34 -17.91
N GLY A 13 -2.42 5.98 -16.75
CA GLY A 13 -1.91 7.35 -16.64
C GLY A 13 -0.44 7.47 -17.06
N TRP A 14 0.39 6.47 -16.78
CA TRP A 14 1.77 6.43 -17.25
C TRP A 14 1.87 6.10 -18.74
N ALA A 15 1.16 5.07 -19.23
CA ALA A 15 1.14 4.71 -20.65
C ALA A 15 0.57 5.83 -21.54
N ALA A 16 -0.38 6.63 -21.04
CA ALA A 16 -0.90 7.80 -21.73
C ALA A 16 0.11 8.96 -21.83
N VAL A 17 1.14 8.99 -20.96
CA VAL A 17 2.14 10.06 -20.90
C VAL A 17 3.47 9.64 -21.52
N THR A 18 3.90 8.39 -21.40
CA THR A 18 5.22 7.91 -21.87
C THR A 18 5.19 7.01 -23.10
N GLY A 19 4.00 6.53 -23.53
CA GLY A 19 3.88 5.61 -24.66
C GLY A 19 4.60 4.26 -24.48
N SER A 20 5.08 3.95 -23.27
CA SER A 20 5.83 2.72 -22.96
C SER A 20 5.62 2.27 -21.51
N VAL A 21 5.76 0.96 -21.28
CA VAL A 21 5.79 0.36 -19.94
C VAL A 21 7.25 0.33 -19.50
N ASP A 22 7.71 1.38 -18.82
CA ASP A 22 9.06 1.45 -18.25
C ASP A 22 9.09 0.98 -16.78
N ALA A 23 10.30 0.87 -16.22
CA ALA A 23 10.51 0.41 -14.84
C ALA A 23 9.81 1.28 -13.78
N GLY A 24 9.59 2.57 -14.05
CA GLY A 24 8.85 3.48 -13.17
C GLY A 24 7.38 3.16 -13.08
N SER A 25 6.76 2.93 -14.24
CA SER A 25 5.36 2.51 -14.35
C SER A 25 5.08 1.24 -13.57
N ILE A 26 6.02 0.29 -13.62
CA ILE A 26 5.94 -1.00 -12.91
C ILE A 26 6.08 -0.77 -11.41
N ALA A 27 7.02 0.07 -10.96
CA ALA A 27 7.20 0.39 -9.55
C ALA A 27 5.92 0.97 -8.93
N PHE A 28 5.31 1.97 -9.55
CA PHE A 28 4.08 2.60 -9.05
C PHE A 28 2.89 1.65 -9.06
N PHE A 29 2.76 0.84 -10.12
CA PHE A 29 1.77 -0.22 -10.17
C PHE A 29 1.91 -1.19 -9.00
N LEU A 30 3.13 -1.69 -8.75
CA LEU A 30 3.38 -2.67 -7.69
C LEU A 30 3.07 -2.10 -6.31
N ILE A 31 3.42 -0.83 -6.05
CA ILE A 31 3.09 -0.16 -4.78
C ILE A 31 1.58 -0.14 -4.57
N ILE A 32 0.81 0.36 -5.55
CA ILE A 32 -0.65 0.48 -5.41
C ILE A 32 -1.32 -0.89 -5.36
N PHE A 33 -0.87 -1.81 -6.20
CA PHE A 33 -1.38 -3.17 -6.23
C PHE A 33 -1.16 -3.90 -4.90
N MET A 34 0.04 -3.79 -4.31
CA MET A 34 0.37 -4.45 -3.04
C MET A 34 -0.26 -3.75 -1.83
N TRP A 35 -0.49 -2.44 -1.92
CA TRP A 35 -1.21 -1.66 -0.89
C TRP A 35 -2.71 -1.95 -0.84
N THR A 36 -3.31 -2.28 -1.99
CA THR A 36 -4.77 -2.46 -2.11
C THR A 36 -5.33 -3.56 -1.19
N PRO A 37 -4.73 -4.78 -1.13
CA PRO A 37 -5.20 -5.83 -0.24
C PRO A 37 -5.18 -5.46 1.25
N PRO A 38 -4.06 -5.03 1.88
CA PRO A 38 -4.06 -4.71 3.30
C PRO A 38 -5.00 -3.55 3.63
N HIS A 39 -5.14 -2.56 2.74
CA HIS A 39 -6.09 -1.47 2.88
C HIS A 39 -7.55 -1.96 2.92
N PHE A 40 -7.98 -2.70 1.89
CA PHE A 40 -9.38 -3.16 1.81
C PHE A 40 -9.70 -4.26 2.80
N TRP A 41 -8.76 -5.13 3.12
CA TRP A 41 -8.98 -6.17 4.12
C TRP A 41 -9.10 -5.61 5.53
N ALA A 42 -8.43 -4.51 5.86
CA ALA A 42 -8.66 -3.80 7.12
C ALA A 42 -10.09 -3.27 7.22
N LEU A 43 -10.64 -2.70 6.14
CA LEU A 43 -12.04 -2.28 6.07
C LEU A 43 -12.98 -3.49 6.19
N ALA A 44 -12.66 -4.57 5.47
CA ALA A 44 -13.46 -5.80 5.47
C ALA A 44 -13.54 -6.46 6.84
N LEU A 45 -12.45 -6.47 7.62
CA LEU A 45 -12.46 -6.97 8.99
C LEU A 45 -13.38 -6.17 9.91
N TRP A 46 -13.42 -4.84 9.75
CA TRP A 46 -14.29 -3.98 10.55
C TRP A 46 -15.76 -4.05 10.10
N ARG A 47 -16.02 -4.28 8.81
CA ARG A 47 -17.36 -4.34 8.21
C ARG A 47 -17.80 -5.76 7.84
N ASP A 48 -17.21 -6.77 8.46
CA ASP A 48 -17.37 -8.18 8.09
C ASP A 48 -18.85 -8.61 8.10
N GLY A 49 -19.59 -8.23 9.15
CA GLY A 49 -21.02 -8.54 9.27
C GLY A 49 -21.88 -7.87 8.20
N ASP A 50 -21.52 -6.68 7.72
CA ASP A 50 -22.24 -6.00 6.64
C ASP A 50 -21.97 -6.70 5.30
N TYR A 51 -20.71 -7.10 5.05
CA TYR A 51 -20.33 -7.84 3.83
C TYR A 51 -20.94 -9.22 3.77
N ALA A 52 -20.98 -9.95 4.89
CA ALA A 52 -21.62 -11.26 4.99
C ALA A 52 -23.12 -11.18 4.72
N LYS A 53 -23.82 -10.20 5.31
CA LYS A 53 -25.25 -9.96 5.07
C LYS A 53 -25.55 -9.59 3.61
N ALA A 54 -24.64 -8.86 2.97
CA ALA A 54 -24.76 -8.46 1.56
C ALA A 54 -24.31 -9.55 0.57
N GLY A 55 -23.82 -10.70 1.03
CA GLY A 55 -23.32 -11.77 0.17
C GLY A 55 -22.07 -11.40 -0.62
N ILE A 56 -21.29 -10.40 -0.18
CA ILE A 56 -20.09 -9.93 -0.88
C ILE A 56 -18.90 -10.80 -0.45
N PRO A 57 -18.26 -11.55 -1.37
CA PRO A 57 -17.17 -12.47 -1.05
C PRO A 57 -15.86 -11.72 -0.80
N MET A 58 -15.74 -11.13 0.39
CA MET A 58 -14.49 -10.54 0.89
C MET A 58 -13.65 -11.61 1.59
N LEU A 59 -12.32 -11.41 1.66
CA LEU A 59 -11.42 -12.39 2.29
C LEU A 59 -11.85 -12.84 3.71
N PRO A 60 -12.34 -11.96 4.62
CA PRO A 60 -12.79 -12.43 5.93
C PRO A 60 -14.04 -13.31 5.87
N VAL A 61 -14.90 -13.13 4.87
CA VAL A 61 -16.10 -13.94 4.63
C VAL A 61 -15.73 -15.31 4.03
N VAL A 62 -14.73 -15.35 3.14
CA VAL A 62 -14.36 -16.57 2.40
C VAL A 62 -13.33 -17.42 3.15
N ALA A 63 -12.33 -16.80 3.76
CA ALA A 63 -11.18 -17.47 4.39
C ALA A 63 -11.10 -17.24 5.91
N GLY A 64 -12.03 -16.46 6.47
CA GLY A 64 -12.08 -16.15 7.89
C GLY A 64 -11.23 -14.94 8.30
N GLN A 65 -11.59 -14.36 9.45
CA GLN A 65 -10.92 -13.17 9.99
C GLN A 65 -9.46 -13.42 10.36
N ALA A 66 -9.12 -14.61 10.87
CA ALA A 66 -7.76 -14.95 11.29
C ALA A 66 -6.78 -14.96 10.10
N GLU A 67 -7.17 -15.60 8.99
CA GLU A 67 -6.36 -15.62 7.79
C GLU A 67 -6.28 -14.22 7.15
N THR A 68 -7.38 -13.46 7.16
CA THR A 68 -7.37 -12.08 6.67
C THR A 68 -6.37 -11.20 7.42
N ARG A 69 -6.31 -11.30 8.76
CA ARG A 69 -5.31 -10.59 9.57
C ARG A 69 -3.88 -11.01 9.25
N ARG A 70 -3.66 -12.31 9.02
CA ARG A 70 -2.35 -12.84 8.62
C ARG A 70 -1.94 -12.32 7.24
N GLN A 71 -2.86 -12.31 6.28
CA GLN A 71 -2.62 -11.80 4.93
C GLN A 71 -2.35 -10.29 4.92
N ILE A 72 -3.06 -9.50 5.75
CA ILE A 72 -2.74 -8.08 5.95
C ILE A 72 -1.27 -7.91 6.36
N LEU A 73 -0.80 -8.69 7.35
CA LEU A 73 0.59 -8.59 7.82
C LEU A 73 1.60 -9.00 6.74
N ILE A 74 1.37 -10.11 6.04
CA ILE A 74 2.26 -10.61 4.98
C ILE A 74 2.36 -9.60 3.84
N TYR A 75 1.22 -9.13 3.32
CA TYR A 75 1.20 -8.14 2.23
C TYR A 75 1.85 -6.82 2.66
N SER A 76 1.64 -6.38 3.91
CA SER A 76 2.30 -5.18 4.44
C SER A 76 3.82 -5.36 4.53
N ALA A 77 4.30 -6.52 4.96
CA ALA A 77 5.73 -6.82 5.03
C ALA A 77 6.39 -6.87 3.64
N VAL A 78 5.65 -7.26 2.61
CA VAL A 78 6.10 -7.23 1.19
C VAL A 78 5.97 -5.83 0.58
N LEU A 79 4.97 -5.04 0.98
CA LEU A 79 4.77 -3.67 0.49
C LEU A 79 5.95 -2.75 0.85
N VAL A 80 6.48 -2.86 2.07
CA VAL A 80 7.59 -2.01 2.55
C VAL A 80 8.81 -2.09 1.63
N PRO A 81 9.41 -3.26 1.32
CA PRO A 81 10.53 -3.33 0.38
C PRO A 81 10.14 -2.83 -1.03
N ILE A 82 8.91 -3.06 -1.48
CA ILE A 82 8.43 -2.56 -2.79
C ILE A 82 8.42 -1.03 -2.86
N THR A 83 8.19 -0.31 -1.75
CA THR A 83 8.26 1.16 -1.75
C THR A 83 9.66 1.74 -1.99
N PHE A 84 10.71 0.93 -1.98
CA PHE A 84 12.06 1.40 -2.33
C PHE A 84 12.33 1.33 -3.84
N LEU A 85 11.46 0.70 -4.64
CA LEU A 85 11.63 0.60 -6.08
C LEU A 85 11.83 1.97 -6.77
N PRO A 86 11.09 3.04 -6.45
CA PRO A 86 11.30 4.35 -7.09
C PRO A 86 12.71 4.91 -6.88
N ALA A 87 13.36 4.61 -5.76
CA ALA A 87 14.75 4.97 -5.52
C ALA A 87 15.71 4.12 -6.37
N ILE A 88 15.45 2.81 -6.49
CA ILE A 88 16.27 1.86 -7.27
C ILE A 88 16.24 2.19 -8.78
N VAL A 89 15.09 2.60 -9.30
CA VAL A 89 14.93 2.96 -10.72
C VAL A 89 15.29 4.42 -11.03
N GLY A 90 15.82 5.15 -10.05
CA GLY A 90 16.29 6.53 -10.23
C GLY A 90 15.18 7.59 -10.38
N ILE A 91 13.96 7.29 -9.95
CA ILE A 91 12.84 8.26 -9.96
C ILE A 91 12.86 9.16 -8.72
N ALA A 92 13.39 8.63 -7.62
CA ALA A 92 13.43 9.24 -6.31
C ALA A 92 14.84 9.19 -5.70
N GLY A 93 15.07 10.05 -4.72
CA GLY A 93 16.33 10.28 -4.01
C GLY A 93 16.19 10.06 -2.51
N LEU A 94 17.10 10.68 -1.76
CA LEU A 94 17.27 10.42 -0.32
C LEU A 94 16.05 10.83 0.52
N LEU A 95 15.40 11.96 0.19
CA LEU A 95 14.26 12.47 0.95
C LEU A 95 13.10 11.48 0.87
N TYR A 96 12.78 11.02 -0.34
CA TYR A 96 11.78 9.98 -0.53
C TYR A 96 12.15 8.68 0.18
N THR A 97 13.40 8.20 0.06
CA THR A 97 13.83 6.93 0.68
C THR A 97 13.70 6.95 2.20
N VAL A 98 14.10 8.04 2.85
CA VAL A 98 13.96 8.20 4.31
C VAL A 98 12.47 8.24 4.69
N ALA A 99 11.67 9.00 3.95
CA ALA A 99 10.22 9.06 4.19
C ALA A 99 9.56 7.68 4.01
N ALA A 100 9.90 6.94 2.95
CA ALA A 100 9.38 5.60 2.68
C ALA A 100 9.76 4.62 3.79
N ALA A 101 10.97 4.69 4.34
CA ALA A 101 11.39 3.85 5.47
C ALA A 101 10.57 4.14 6.74
N VAL A 102 10.40 5.42 7.09
CA VAL A 102 9.63 5.84 8.27
C VAL A 102 8.15 5.49 8.12
N LEU A 103 7.55 5.84 6.97
CA LEU A 103 6.16 5.53 6.64
C LEU A 103 5.93 4.02 6.59
N GLY A 104 6.85 3.24 6.00
CA GLY A 104 6.80 1.79 5.95
C GLY A 104 6.85 1.13 7.32
N ALA A 105 7.72 1.61 8.21
CA ALA A 105 7.77 1.14 9.60
C ALA A 105 6.46 1.40 10.35
N MET A 106 5.87 2.60 10.18
CA MET A 106 4.56 2.92 10.77
C MET A 106 3.43 2.07 10.20
N PHE A 107 3.43 1.80 8.88
CA PHE A 107 2.44 0.93 8.26
C PHE A 107 2.53 -0.50 8.81
N LEU A 108 3.75 -1.03 8.91
CA LEU A 108 3.99 -2.37 9.46
C LEU A 108 3.60 -2.44 10.94
N TYR A 109 3.85 -1.40 11.72
CA TYR A 109 3.37 -1.29 13.10
C TYR A 109 1.84 -1.42 13.16
N HIS A 110 1.10 -0.68 12.34
CA HIS A 110 -0.36 -0.79 12.29
C HIS A 110 -0.84 -2.19 11.83
N ALA A 111 -0.18 -2.81 10.86
CA ALA A 111 -0.48 -4.17 10.43
C ALA A 111 -0.24 -5.20 11.55
N ILE A 112 0.83 -5.04 12.34
CA ILE A 112 1.10 -5.86 13.52
C ILE A 112 0.01 -5.67 14.58
N GLN A 113 -0.45 -4.44 14.81
CA GLN A 113 -1.57 -4.18 15.73
C GLN A 113 -2.84 -4.90 15.28
N VAL A 114 -3.18 -4.87 13.99
CA VAL A 114 -4.32 -5.62 13.43
C VAL A 114 -4.14 -7.14 13.61
N TYR A 115 -2.92 -7.65 13.50
CA TYR A 115 -2.64 -9.08 13.71
C TYR A 115 -2.76 -9.51 15.19
N ARG A 116 -2.32 -8.65 16.12
CA ARG A 116 -2.28 -8.94 17.57
C ARG A 116 -3.60 -8.67 18.27
N LEU A 117 -4.28 -7.56 17.95
CA LEU A 117 -5.53 -7.14 18.58
C LEU A 117 -6.70 -7.77 17.82
N ARG A 118 -7.22 -8.89 18.34
CA ARG A 118 -8.19 -9.73 17.65
C ARG A 118 -9.62 -9.61 18.16
N GLU A 119 -9.81 -9.10 19.37
CA GLU A 119 -11.11 -9.10 20.04
C GLU A 119 -11.52 -7.71 20.54
N GLY A 120 -12.83 -7.50 20.62
CA GLY A 120 -13.45 -6.32 21.19
C GLY A 120 -13.16 -5.00 20.45
N VAL A 121 -13.38 -3.90 21.16
CA VAL A 121 -13.27 -2.53 20.63
C VAL A 121 -11.86 -2.20 20.12
N GLU A 122 -10.83 -2.81 20.70
CA GLU A 122 -9.44 -2.59 20.29
C GLU A 122 -9.14 -3.19 18.92
N ALA A 123 -9.74 -4.34 18.58
CA ALA A 123 -9.60 -4.95 17.26
C ALA A 123 -10.19 -4.05 16.17
N ASP A 124 -11.40 -3.52 16.40
CA ASP A 124 -12.04 -2.58 15.48
C ASP A 124 -11.24 -1.29 15.33
N ARG A 125 -10.70 -0.78 16.45
CA ARG A 125 -9.86 0.42 16.45
C ARG A 125 -8.58 0.19 15.65
N ALA A 126 -7.94 -0.98 15.78
CA ALA A 126 -6.75 -1.32 15.00
C ALA A 126 -7.05 -1.36 13.49
N CYS A 127 -8.15 -2.00 13.08
CA CYS A 127 -8.58 -2.05 11.68
C CYS A 127 -8.88 -0.64 11.11
N LYS A 128 -9.63 0.18 11.85
CA LYS A 128 -9.92 1.57 11.46
C LYS A 128 -8.66 2.43 11.34
N LYS A 129 -7.73 2.28 12.29
CA LYS A 129 -6.45 3.01 12.27
C LYS A 129 -5.62 2.63 11.04
N LEU A 130 -5.47 1.33 10.76
CA LEU A 130 -4.75 0.88 9.57
C LEU A 130 -5.43 1.38 8.28
N PHE A 131 -6.75 1.26 8.17
CA PHE A 131 -7.51 1.75 7.02
C PHE A 131 -7.30 3.26 6.80
N GLY A 132 -7.53 4.09 7.82
CA GLY A 132 -7.37 5.54 7.70
C GLY A 132 -5.91 5.95 7.44
N PHE A 133 -4.97 5.38 8.19
CA PHE A 133 -3.55 5.65 8.01
C PHE A 133 -3.06 5.25 6.62
N SER A 134 -3.53 4.12 6.09
CA SER A 134 -3.08 3.61 4.78
C SER A 134 -3.39 4.55 3.62
N ILE A 135 -4.47 5.35 3.69
CA ILE A 135 -4.80 6.36 2.69
C ILE A 135 -3.79 7.52 2.76
N LEU A 136 -3.58 8.05 3.98
CA LEU A 136 -2.59 9.11 4.22
C LEU A 136 -1.19 8.65 3.81
N TRP A 137 -0.84 7.41 4.16
CA TRP A 137 0.42 6.78 3.80
C TRP A 137 0.62 6.75 2.28
N LEU A 138 -0.38 6.32 1.50
CA LEU A 138 -0.27 6.25 0.05
C LEU A 138 -0.09 7.64 -0.56
N PHE A 139 -0.87 8.61 -0.08
CA PHE A 139 -0.74 10.01 -0.47
C PHE A 139 0.68 10.52 -0.20
N LEU A 140 1.20 10.30 1.02
CA LEU A 140 2.53 10.77 1.40
C LEU A 140 3.63 10.11 0.57
N ILE A 141 3.56 8.80 0.32
CA ILE A 141 4.53 8.10 -0.53
C ILE A 141 4.66 8.79 -1.89
N PHE A 142 3.55 9.09 -2.57
CA PHE A 142 3.63 9.80 -3.85
C PHE A 142 3.97 11.29 -3.71
N ALA A 143 3.48 11.96 -2.67
CA ALA A 143 3.75 13.38 -2.43
C ALA A 143 5.24 13.64 -2.20
N PHE A 144 5.96 12.76 -1.49
CA PHE A 144 7.40 12.93 -1.27
C PHE A 144 8.21 12.87 -2.58
N ILE A 145 7.79 12.07 -3.58
CA ILE A 145 8.42 12.08 -4.91
C ILE A 145 8.23 13.45 -5.56
N LEU A 146 7.00 13.99 -5.52
CA LEU A 146 6.70 15.30 -6.12
C LEU A 146 7.42 16.45 -5.41
N ILE A 147 7.45 16.43 -4.07
CA ILE A 147 8.15 17.42 -3.25
C ILE A 147 9.64 17.40 -3.56
N GLU A 148 10.25 16.23 -3.59
CA GLU A 148 11.67 16.09 -3.89
C GLU A 148 12.02 16.65 -5.28
N ARG A 149 11.17 16.39 -6.28
CA ARG A 149 11.30 16.98 -7.63
C ARG A 149 11.10 18.49 -7.64
N ALA A 150 10.09 18.99 -6.92
CA ALA A 150 9.79 20.43 -6.85
C ALA A 150 10.92 21.21 -6.16
N LEU A 151 11.61 20.59 -5.21
CA LEU A 151 12.78 21.15 -4.53
C LEU A 151 14.08 21.01 -5.34
N GLY A 152 14.06 20.36 -6.50
CA GLY A 152 15.23 20.14 -7.34
C GLY A 152 16.30 19.26 -6.69
N LEU A 153 15.90 18.37 -5.76
CA LEU A 153 16.83 17.49 -5.07
C LEU A 153 17.35 16.40 -6.00
N ALA A 154 18.59 15.96 -5.75
CA ALA A 154 19.24 14.93 -6.55
C ALA A 154 18.52 13.58 -6.42
N GLN A 155 18.20 12.98 -7.56
CA GLN A 155 17.69 11.60 -7.65
C GLN A 155 18.86 10.62 -7.70
N PHE A 156 18.64 9.40 -7.20
CA PHE A 156 19.65 8.36 -7.33
C PHE A 156 19.86 7.99 -8.80
N GLN A 157 21.07 7.53 -9.11
CA GLN A 157 21.32 6.90 -10.39
C GLN A 157 20.58 5.55 -10.43
N PRO A 158 19.92 5.20 -11.54
CA PRO A 158 19.27 3.91 -11.66
C PRO A 158 20.30 2.78 -11.48
N VAL A 159 19.95 1.79 -10.66
CA VAL A 159 20.84 0.64 -10.38
C VAL A 159 20.98 -0.29 -11.59
N PHE A 160 19.97 -0.29 -12.48
CA PHE A 160 19.99 -0.99 -13.76
C PHE A 160 20.14 0.05 -14.86
N GLY A 161 21.34 0.14 -15.43
CA GLY A 161 21.71 1.01 -16.55
C GLY A 161 22.52 0.23 -17.58
#